data_AF-X1QI86-F1
#
_entry.id   AF-X1QI86-F1
#
_cell.length_a   1.000
_cell.length_b   1.000
_cell.length_c   1.000
_cell.angle_alpha   90.00
_cell.angle_beta   90.00
_cell.angle_gamma   90.00
#
_symmetry.space_group_name_H-M   'P 1'
#
loop_
_entity.id
_entity.type
_entity.pdbx_description
1 polymer ?
#
loop_
_entity_poly.entity_id
_entity_poly.type
_entity_poly.pdbx_seq_one_letter_code
_entity_poly.pdbx_strand_id
1 'polypeptide(L)'
;IDGVSNEQRINNTYYVTVKITNSGEYLAFFIWIKLYNKNTNKIIAPVFWSDNCVSLFPGESIQIKGVIPADFTDGDIIIKTEGWNC
;
A
#
# COMPACT_ATOMS: atom_id res chain seq x y z
N ILE A 1 -10.90 1.67 7.43
CA ILE A 1 -10.66 1.51 5.96
C ILE A 1 -10.51 0.03 5.63
N ASP A 2 -11.00 -0.40 4.46
CA ASP A 2 -10.81 -1.78 3.99
C ASP A 2 -9.79 -1.81 2.85
N GLY A 3 -8.82 -2.72 2.96
CA GLY A 3 -7.71 -2.84 2.02
C GLY A 3 -7.62 -4.25 1.43
N VAL A 4 -7.54 -4.35 0.11
CA VAL A 4 -7.19 -5.59 -0.58
C VAL A 4 -5.93 -5.33 -1.39
N SER A 5 -5.03 -6.30 -1.43
CA SER A 5 -3.78 -6.16 -2.16
C SER A 5 -3.41 -7.39 -2.97
N ASN A 6 -2.66 -7.14 -4.02
CA ASN A 6 -2.06 -8.17 -4.86
C ASN A 6 -0.60 -7.82 -5.15
N GLU A 7 0.23 -8.84 -5.25
CA GLU A 7 1.65 -8.75 -5.55
C GLU A 7 1.97 -9.59 -6.79
N GLN A 8 2.85 -9.07 -7.64
CA GLN A 8 3.40 -9.79 -8.76
C GLN A 8 4.88 -9.46 -8.92
N ARG A 9 5.68 -10.49 -9.22
CA ARG A 9 7.07 -10.31 -9.63
C ARG A 9 7.17 -10.45 -11.14
N ILE A 10 7.75 -9.45 -11.79
CA ILE A 10 8.08 -9.47 -13.22
C ILE A 10 9.57 -9.15 -13.34
N ASN A 11 10.36 -10.11 -13.82
CA ASN A 11 11.82 -10.02 -13.87
C ASN A 11 12.42 -9.67 -12.49
N ASN A 12 13.21 -8.59 -12.42
CA ASN A 12 13.88 -8.11 -11.20
C ASN A 12 13.10 -6.98 -10.51
N THR A 13 11.77 -7.02 -10.59
CA THR A 13 10.90 -5.97 -10.04
C THR A 13 9.64 -6.57 -9.45
N TYR A 14 9.29 -6.11 -8.25
CA TYR A 14 8.03 -6.42 -7.59
C TYR A 14 7.04 -5.28 -7.81
N TYR A 15 5.81 -5.63 -8.15
CA TYR A 15 4.71 -4.71 -8.34
C TYR A 15 3.61 -5.06 -7.35
N VAL A 16 3.14 -4.06 -6.64
CA VAL A 16 2.08 -4.18 -5.65
C VAL A 16 0.92 -3.32 -6.10
N THR A 17 -0.30 -3.86 -6.04
CA THR A 17 -1.53 -3.09 -6.25
C THR A 17 -2.36 -3.15 -4.98
N VAL A 18 -2.72 -1.98 -4.44
CA VAL A 18 -3.52 -1.83 -3.23
C VAL A 18 -4.81 -1.14 -3.60
N LYS A 19 -5.95 -1.80 -3.37
CA LYS A 19 -7.27 -1.17 -3.41
C LYS A 19 -7.66 -0.80 -1.99
N ILE A 20 -7.96 0.48 -1.77
CA ILE A 20 -8.45 0.98 -0.49
C ILE A 20 -9.86 1.53 -0.72
N THR A 21 -10.78 1.17 0.17
CA THR A 21 -12.14 1.69 0.20
C THR A 21 -12.42 2.31 1.57
N ASN A 22 -12.99 3.51 1.56
CA ASN A 22 -13.52 4.10 2.78
C ASN A 22 -14.96 3.64 3.01
N SER A 23 -15.11 2.55 3.77
CA SER A 23 -16.43 2.02 4.18
C SER A 23 -17.03 2.72 5.40
N GLY A 24 -16.37 3.76 5.93
CA GLY A 24 -16.84 4.55 7.07
C GLY A 24 -17.75 5.71 6.66
N GLU A 25 -18.31 6.39 7.66
CA GLU A 25 -19.25 7.51 7.47
C GLU A 25 -18.56 8.88 7.38
N TYR A 26 -17.25 8.96 7.65
CA TYR A 26 -16.47 10.20 7.67
C TYR A 26 -15.32 10.16 6.66
N LEU A 27 -14.74 11.32 6.36
CA LEU A 27 -13.52 11.42 5.54
C LEU A 27 -12.39 10.59 6.18
N ALA A 28 -11.86 9.62 5.45
CA ALA A 28 -10.63 8.92 5.82
C ALA A 28 -9.45 9.76 5.35
N PHE A 29 -8.83 10.49 6.27
CA PHE A 29 -7.85 11.51 5.97
C PHE A 29 -6.41 10.99 6.03
N PHE A 30 -5.62 11.35 5.02
CA PHE A 30 -4.17 11.17 4.97
C PHE A 30 -3.72 9.71 5.18
N ILE A 31 -4.29 8.81 4.39
CA ILE A 31 -3.99 7.38 4.38
C ILE A 31 -2.61 7.15 3.73
N TRP A 32 -1.65 6.77 4.56
CA TRP A 32 -0.29 6.40 4.18
C TRP A 32 -0.14 4.88 4.07
N ILE A 33 0.27 4.43 2.88
CA ILE A 33 0.56 3.03 2.59
C ILE A 33 2.06 2.77 2.80
N LYS A 34 2.36 1.75 3.59
CA LYS A 34 3.71 1.25 3.87
C LYS A 34 3.81 -0.23 3.50
N LEU A 35 4.97 -0.60 2.98
CA LEU A 35 5.34 -1.98 2.75
C LEU A 35 6.36 -2.42 3.79
N TYR A 36 6.18 -3.61 4.34
CA TYR A 36 7.08 -4.24 5.29
C TYR A 36 7.50 -5.60 4.77
N ASN A 37 8.75 -5.97 4.96
CA ASN A 37 9.19 -7.33 4.74
C ASN A 37 8.67 -8.19 5.90
N LYS A 38 7.94 -9.26 5.59
CA LYS A 38 7.27 -10.14 6.56
C LYS A 38 8.26 -10.81 7.51
N ASN A 39 9.41 -11.22 6.99
CA ASN A 39 10.40 -12.01 7.72
C ASN A 39 11.17 -11.15 8.72
N THR A 40 11.50 -9.91 8.34
CA THR A 40 12.32 -9.00 9.14
C THR A 40 11.49 -7.96 9.90
N ASN A 41 10.22 -7.78 9.54
CA ASN A 41 9.33 -6.72 10.01
C ASN A 41 9.92 -5.29 9.81
N LYS A 42 10.85 -5.13 8.87
CA LYS A 42 11.42 -3.84 8.49
C LYS A 42 10.66 -3.23 7.33
N ILE A 43 10.65 -1.89 7.26
CA ILE A 43 10.07 -1.17 6.13
C ILE A 43 10.86 -1.49 4.85
N ILE A 44 10.14 -1.73 3.75
CA ILE A 44 10.72 -1.88 2.42
C ILE A 44 10.84 -0.49 1.80
N ALA A 45 12.05 -0.10 1.41
CA ALA A 45 12.32 1.15 0.72
C ALA A 45 13.56 0.99 -0.18
N PRO A 46 13.59 1.67 -1.36
CA PRO A 46 12.57 2.58 -1.88
C PRO A 46 11.34 1.84 -2.44
N VAL A 47 10.20 2.54 -2.46
CA VAL A 47 9.00 2.13 -3.20
C VAL A 47 8.53 3.32 -4.03
N PHE A 48 8.36 3.10 -5.34
CA PHE A 48 7.85 4.12 -6.25
C PHE A 48 6.34 3.95 -6.37
N TRP A 49 5.61 4.89 -5.77
CA TRP A 49 4.16 4.86 -5.72
C TRP A 49 3.54 5.67 -6.87
N SER A 50 2.44 5.19 -7.43
CA SER A 50 1.60 5.99 -8.35
C SER A 50 0.88 7.13 -7.65
N ASP A 51 0.58 6.92 -6.37
CA ASP A 51 -0.02 7.89 -5.44
C ASP A 51 0.19 7.37 -4.00
N ASN A 52 0.20 8.24 -2.99
CA ASN A 52 0.28 7.84 -1.58
C ASN A 52 -0.13 9.03 -0.70
N CYS A 53 -0.44 8.80 0.58
CA CYS A 53 -0.94 9.83 1.49
C CYS A 53 -2.26 10.45 1.01
N VAL A 54 -3.16 9.60 0.51
CA VAL A 54 -4.44 10.00 -0.10
C VAL A 54 -5.54 10.20 0.95
N SER A 55 -6.61 10.92 0.59
CA SER A 55 -7.83 11.00 1.41
C SER A 55 -9.02 10.50 0.60
N LEU A 56 -9.95 9.81 1.26
CA LEU A 56 -11.14 9.22 0.64
C LEU A 56 -12.40 9.65 1.38
N PHE A 57 -13.40 10.19 0.66
CA PHE A 57 -14.74 10.42 1.19
C PHE A 57 -15.48 9.10 1.45
N PRO A 58 -16.57 9.11 2.24
CA PRO A 58 -17.40 7.93 2.46
C PRO A 58 -17.83 7.25 1.15
N GLY A 59 -17.58 5.96 1.04
CA GLY A 59 -17.88 5.13 -0.13
C GLY A 59 -16.87 5.21 -1.27
N GLU A 60 -15.90 6.13 -1.24
CA GLU A 60 -14.88 6.21 -2.29
C GLU A 60 -13.89 5.05 -2.22
N SER A 61 -13.35 4.72 -3.38
CA SER A 61 -12.31 3.70 -3.54
C SER A 61 -11.23 4.17 -4.48
N ILE A 62 -9.99 3.79 -4.19
CA ILE A 62 -8.83 4.07 -5.04
C ILE A 62 -7.98 2.81 -5.21
N GLN A 63 -7.32 2.69 -6.36
CA GLN A 63 -6.28 1.68 -6.60
C GLN A 63 -4.93 2.38 -6.75
N ILE A 64 -3.99 2.01 -5.89
CA ILE A 64 -2.64 2.55 -5.82
C ILE A 64 -1.64 1.46 -6.19
N LYS A 65 -0.67 1.80 -7.03
CA LYS A 65 0.38 0.88 -7.49
C LYS A 65 1.72 1.27 -6.87
N GLY A 66 2.46 0.28 -6.39
CA GLY A 66 3.83 0.43 -5.90
C GLY A 66 4.79 -0.43 -6.71
N VAL A 67 5.98 0.10 -6.98
CA VAL A 67 7.07 -0.61 -7.67
C VAL A 67 8.28 -0.68 -6.76
N ILE A 68 8.86 -1.86 -6.63
CA ILE A 68 9.99 -2.15 -5.74
C ILE A 68 11.07 -2.85 -6.58
N PRO A 69 12.30 -2.30 -6.64
CA PRO A 69 13.41 -3.04 -7.23
C PRO A 69 13.69 -4.30 -6.39
N ALA A 70 13.93 -5.45 -7.03
CA ALA A 70 14.05 -6.73 -6.32
C ALA A 70 15.23 -6.79 -5.34
N ASP A 71 16.22 -5.91 -5.45
CA ASP A 71 17.35 -5.86 -4.51
C ASP A 71 16.94 -5.38 -3.10
N PHE A 72 15.71 -4.86 -2.94
CA PHE A 72 15.20 -4.32 -1.68
C PHE A 72 14.13 -5.20 -1.00
N THR A 73 13.74 -6.33 -1.60
CA THR A 73 12.78 -7.26 -1.01
C THR A 73 12.89 -8.67 -1.62
N ASP A 74 12.60 -9.71 -0.83
CA ASP A 74 12.55 -11.11 -1.26
C ASP A 74 11.16 -11.54 -1.78
N GLY A 75 10.15 -10.68 -1.68
CA GLY A 75 8.78 -10.96 -2.13
C GLY A 75 7.82 -11.40 -1.03
N ASP A 76 8.26 -11.38 0.24
CA ASP A 76 7.36 -11.58 1.38
C ASP A 76 6.86 -10.23 1.90
N ILE A 77 5.94 -9.61 1.17
CA ILE A 77 5.51 -8.23 1.43
C ILE A 77 4.23 -8.19 2.29
N ILE A 78 4.28 -7.45 3.39
CA ILE A 78 3.11 -7.04 4.17
C ILE A 78 2.76 -5.59 3.82
N ILE A 79 1.49 -5.33 3.56
CA ILE A 79 0.97 -3.98 3.38
C ILE A 79 0.34 -3.51 4.67
N LYS A 80 0.70 -2.30 5.11
CA LYS A 80 0.04 -1.61 6.21
C LYS A 80 -0.46 -0.26 5.72
N THR A 81 -1.66 0.07 6.14
CA THR A 81 -2.28 1.38 5.93
C THR A 81 -2.41 2.06 7.28
N GLU A 82 -1.90 3.28 7.39
CA GLU A 82 -2.09 4.15 8.55
C GLU A 82 -2.77 5.42 8.05
N GLY A 83 -3.72 5.97 8.79
CA GLY A 83 -4.26 7.29 8.48
C GLY A 83 -4.60 8.03 9.75
N TRP A 84 -4.93 9.30 9.61
CA TRP A 84 -5.10 10.19 10.76
C TRP A 84 -6.30 9.81 11.64
N ASN A 85 -7.40 9.36 11.02
CA ASN A 85 -8.69 9.13 11.67
C ASN A 85 -9.46 7.91 11.11
N CYS A 86 -8.77 6.87 10.66
CA CYS A 86 -9.36 5.74 9.94
C CYS A 86 -9.25 4.39 10.65
#